data_AF-A0A4U1JR28-F1
#
_entry.id   AF-A0A4U1JR28-F1
#
_cell.length_a   1.000
_cell.length_b   1.000
_cell.length_c   1.000
_cell.angle_alpha   90.00
_cell.angle_beta   90.00
_cell.angle_gamma   90.00
#
_symmetry.space_group_name_H-M   'P 1'
#
loop_
_entity.id
_entity.type
_entity.pdbx_description
1 polymer ?
#
loop_
_entity_poly.entity_id
_entity_poly.type
_entity_poly.pdbx_seq_one_letter_code
_entity_poly.pdbx_strand_id
1 'polypeptide(L)'
;MSFLLSRRAHLVVATLLTTPVSGVSQASTALDCLPPVPPAPLTDAATRAEYRVEIRQEFTAYFDEAQSYLHCLDAARAQVSEEINRAIRDYQALGPEPDG
;
A
#
# COMPACT_ATOMS: atom_id res chain seq x y z
N MET A 1 4.56 -32.01 58.60
CA MET A 1 4.85 -32.52 57.24
C MET A 1 3.73 -32.06 56.34
N SER A 2 3.93 -30.93 55.67
CA SER A 2 4.41 -30.87 54.27
C SER A 2 3.23 -30.99 53.32
N PHE A 3 2.83 -29.86 52.75
CA PHE A 3 2.60 -29.58 51.33
C PHE A 3 1.75 -28.32 51.24
N LEU A 4 2.46 -27.19 51.26
CA LEU A 4 2.20 -26.05 50.39
C LEU A 4 1.43 -26.49 49.15
N LEU A 5 0.33 -25.83 48.82
CA LEU A 5 -0.03 -25.42 47.45
C LEU A 5 -1.32 -24.59 47.57
N SER A 6 -1.18 -23.28 47.58
CA SER A 6 -1.32 -22.46 46.38
C SER A 6 -2.78 -22.09 46.09
N ARG A 7 -3.21 -20.99 46.71
CA ARG A 7 -4.38 -20.22 46.28
C ARG A 7 -4.14 -18.73 46.52
N ARG A 8 -2.99 -18.24 46.06
CA ARG A 8 -2.85 -16.81 45.79
C ARG A 8 -3.51 -16.56 44.45
N ALA A 9 -4.74 -16.07 44.49
CA ALA A 9 -5.46 -15.56 43.34
C ALA A 9 -4.69 -14.35 42.79
N HIS A 10 -3.70 -14.61 41.95
CA HIS A 10 -3.09 -13.60 41.10
C HIS A 10 -4.01 -13.44 39.89
N LEU A 11 -4.90 -12.44 39.97
CA LEU A 11 -5.62 -11.91 38.83
C LEU A 11 -4.58 -11.36 37.85
N VAL A 12 -4.21 -12.18 36.86
CA VAL A 12 -3.41 -11.73 35.72
C VAL A 12 -4.35 -10.93 34.83
N VAL A 13 -4.34 -9.61 35.00
CA VAL A 13 -4.97 -8.68 34.07
C VAL A 13 -4.17 -8.75 32.77
N ALA A 14 -4.72 -9.43 31.76
CA ALA A 14 -4.18 -9.42 30.42
C ALA A 14 -4.54 -8.08 29.76
N THR A 15 -3.68 -7.07 29.93
CA THR A 15 -3.74 -5.84 29.13
C THR A 15 -3.41 -6.19 27.69
N LEU A 16 -4.43 -6.30 26.83
CA LEU A 16 -4.27 -6.27 25.38
C LEU A 16 -3.73 -4.89 24.99
N LEU A 17 -2.41 -4.79 24.81
CA LEU A 17 -1.79 -3.66 24.11
C LEU A 17 -2.11 -3.80 22.62
N THR A 18 -3.24 -3.25 22.20
CA THR A 18 -3.49 -2.94 20.79
C THR A 18 -2.59 -1.77 20.42
N THR A 19 -1.35 -2.05 20.02
CA THR A 19 -0.48 -1.04 19.44
C THR A 19 -1.06 -0.64 18.08
N PRO A 20 -1.44 0.64 17.89
CA PRO A 20 -1.82 1.09 16.56
C PRO A 20 -0.60 0.94 15.67
N VAL A 21 -0.71 0.18 14.59
CA VAL A 21 0.24 0.25 13.48
C VAL A 21 0.09 1.66 12.92
N SER A 22 0.92 2.58 13.39
CA SER A 22 1.21 3.80 12.65
C SER A 22 1.91 3.33 11.38
N GLY A 23 1.16 3.30 10.27
CA GLY A 23 1.75 3.05 8.96
C GLY A 23 2.88 4.04 8.76
N VAL A 24 4.12 3.56 8.75
CA VAL A 24 5.22 4.30 8.16
C VAL A 24 4.80 4.47 6.70
N SER A 25 4.42 5.70 6.32
CA SER A 25 4.29 6.07 4.93
C SER A 25 5.69 5.96 4.32
N GLN A 26 6.06 4.77 3.86
CA GLN A 26 7.16 4.63 2.94
C GLN A 26 6.80 5.50 1.74
N ALA A 27 7.67 6.44 1.44
CA ALA A 27 7.63 7.21 0.21
C ALA A 27 7.61 6.22 -0.97
N SER A 28 6.42 5.95 -1.53
CA SER A 28 6.34 5.15 -2.75
C SER A 28 6.82 6.02 -3.89
N THR A 29 7.98 5.72 -4.43
CA THR A 29 8.40 6.33 -5.69
C THR A 29 7.66 5.65 -6.83
N ALA A 30 7.55 6.32 -7.99
CA ALA A 30 6.92 5.71 -9.16
C ALA A 30 7.65 4.40 -9.60
N LEU A 31 8.91 4.22 -9.20
CA LEU A 31 9.68 3.00 -9.48
C LEU A 31 9.20 1.80 -8.65
N ASP A 32 8.48 2.03 -7.56
CA ASP A 32 7.93 0.98 -6.70
C ASP A 32 6.57 0.45 -7.22
N CYS A 33 5.96 1.15 -8.18
CA CYS A 33 4.66 0.77 -8.75
C CYS A 33 4.85 -0.17 -9.94
N LEU A 34 4.50 -1.45 -9.78
CA LEU A 34 4.58 -2.44 -10.85
C LEU A 34 3.25 -2.54 -11.61
N PRO A 35 3.24 -2.34 -12.95
CA PRO A 35 2.03 -2.52 -13.73
C PRO A 35 1.66 -4.02 -13.81
N PRO A 36 0.37 -4.39 -13.68
CA PRO A 36 -0.06 -5.77 -13.88
C PRO A 36 0.01 -6.16 -15.35
N VAL A 37 0.20 -7.46 -15.61
CA VAL A 37 0.20 -8.02 -16.97
C VAL A 37 -1.23 -8.32 -17.38
N PRO A 38 -1.73 -7.78 -18.50
CA PRO A 38 -3.06 -8.12 -19.00
C PRO A 38 -3.18 -9.61 -19.35
N PRO A 39 -4.33 -10.25 -19.06
CA PRO A 39 -4.64 -11.58 -19.55
C PRO A 39 -4.54 -11.66 -21.08
N ALA A 40 -4.14 -12.82 -21.59
CA ALA A 40 -4.04 -13.01 -23.04
C ALA A 40 -5.43 -12.91 -23.71
N PRO A 41 -5.53 -12.35 -24.93
CA PRO A 41 -6.80 -12.32 -25.66
C PRO A 41 -7.33 -13.73 -25.95
N LEU A 42 -8.61 -13.97 -25.66
CA LEU A 42 -9.27 -15.26 -25.89
C LEU A 42 -10.28 -15.16 -27.04
N THR A 43 -9.88 -15.59 -28.23
CA THR A 43 -10.72 -15.52 -29.45
C THR A 43 -11.63 -16.74 -29.63
N ASP A 44 -11.22 -17.92 -29.14
CA ASP A 44 -11.99 -19.15 -29.28
C ASP A 44 -13.21 -19.20 -28.33
N ALA A 45 -14.38 -19.43 -28.91
CA ALA A 45 -15.65 -19.44 -28.16
C ALA A 45 -15.84 -20.72 -27.34
N ALA A 46 -15.33 -21.86 -27.81
CA ALA A 46 -15.45 -23.13 -27.10
C ALA A 46 -14.65 -23.08 -25.78
N THR A 47 -13.39 -22.64 -25.84
CA THR A 47 -12.51 -22.42 -24.69
C THR A 47 -13.12 -21.44 -23.70
N ARG A 48 -13.69 -20.31 -24.18
CA ARG A 48 -14.37 -19.36 -23.28
C ARG A 48 -15.59 -19.95 -22.57
N ALA A 49 -16.30 -20.87 -23.21
CA ALA A 49 -17.46 -21.52 -22.62
C ALA A 49 -17.04 -22.57 -21.58
N GLU A 50 -16.02 -23.37 -21.90
CA GLU A 50 -15.47 -24.42 -21.05
C GLU A 50 -14.82 -23.86 -19.78
N TYR A 51 -13.95 -22.85 -19.92
CA TYR A 51 -13.14 -22.29 -18.82
C TYR A 51 -13.66 -20.94 -18.30
N ARG A 52 -14.96 -20.69 -18.44
CA ARG A 52 -15.56 -19.37 -18.18
C ARG A 52 -15.29 -18.87 -16.75
N VAL A 53 -15.20 -19.76 -15.77
CA VAL A 53 -15.03 -19.39 -14.37
C VAL A 53 -13.59 -18.96 -14.11
N GLU A 54 -12.64 -19.75 -14.58
CA GLU A 54 -11.20 -19.52 -14.47
C GLU A 54 -10.81 -18.24 -15.21
N ILE A 55 -11.31 -18.07 -16.43
CA ILE A 55 -11.10 -16.84 -17.22
C ILE A 55 -11.65 -15.63 -16.45
N ARG A 56 -12.85 -15.73 -15.86
CA ARG A 56 -13.40 -14.61 -15.07
C ARG A 56 -12.50 -14.27 -13.88
N GLN A 57 -11.98 -15.28 -13.19
CA GLN A 57 -11.10 -15.08 -12.04
C GLN A 57 -9.80 -14.39 -12.45
N GLU A 58 -9.18 -14.78 -13.57
CA GLU A 58 -7.97 -14.15 -14.10
C GLU A 58 -8.19 -12.66 -14.42
N PHE A 59 -9.30 -12.34 -15.10
CA PHE A 59 -9.65 -10.95 -15.40
C PHE A 59 -9.97 -10.15 -14.14
N THR A 60 -10.69 -10.72 -13.17
CA THR A 60 -10.95 -10.04 -11.88
C THR A 60 -9.66 -9.75 -11.13
N ALA A 61 -8.74 -10.72 -11.07
CA ALA A 61 -7.42 -10.51 -10.45
C ALA A 61 -6.65 -9.38 -11.14
N TYR A 62 -6.61 -9.36 -12.48
CA TYR A 62 -6.00 -8.27 -13.23
C TYR A 62 -6.62 -6.90 -12.90
N PHE A 63 -7.95 -6.80 -12.78
CA PHE A 63 -8.60 -5.54 -12.46
C PHE A 63 -8.31 -5.06 -11.02
N ASP A 64 -8.20 -5.96 -10.07
CA ASP A 64 -7.84 -5.63 -8.68
C ASP A 64 -6.37 -5.17 -8.59
N GLU A 65 -5.47 -5.84 -9.32
CA GLU A 65 -4.07 -5.44 -9.42
C GLU A 65 -3.92 -4.10 -10.17
N ALA A 66 -4.72 -3.85 -11.20
CA ALA A 66 -4.70 -2.58 -11.94
C ALA A 66 -5.14 -1.41 -11.07
N GLN A 67 -6.16 -1.59 -10.23
CA GLN A 67 -6.57 -0.58 -9.26
C GLN A 67 -5.46 -0.33 -8.23
N SER A 68 -4.82 -1.40 -7.74
CA SER A 68 -3.70 -1.31 -6.80
C SER A 68 -2.51 -0.53 -7.40
N TYR A 69 -2.20 -0.79 -8.68
CA TYR A 69 -1.17 -0.06 -9.43
C TYR A 69 -1.50 1.43 -9.55
N LEU A 70 -2.74 1.79 -9.91
CA LEU A 70 -3.15 3.18 -10.02
C LEU A 70 -3.10 3.92 -8.67
N HIS A 71 -3.52 3.27 -7.59
CA HIS A 71 -3.39 3.84 -6.25
C HIS A 71 -1.94 4.09 -5.84
N CYS A 72 -1.02 3.19 -6.23
CA CYS A 72 0.42 3.41 -6.03
C CYS A 72 0.91 4.65 -6.81
N LEU A 73 0.51 4.78 -8.08
CA LEU A 73 0.92 5.94 -8.90
C LEU A 73 0.37 7.26 -8.34
N ASP A 74 -0.84 7.27 -7.81
CA ASP A 74 -1.42 8.45 -7.17
C ASP A 74 -0.64 8.87 -5.92
N ALA A 75 -0.20 7.91 -5.11
CA ALA A 75 0.65 8.17 -3.95
C ALA A 75 2.02 8.73 -4.38
N ALA A 76 2.66 8.12 -5.38
CA ALA A 76 3.92 8.61 -5.93
C ALA A 76 3.80 10.04 -6.49
N ARG A 77 2.70 10.33 -7.19
CA ARG A 77 2.41 11.68 -7.70
C ARG A 77 2.25 12.68 -6.57
N ALA A 78 1.55 12.32 -5.50
CA ALA A 78 1.35 13.19 -4.35
C ALA A 78 2.70 13.56 -3.71
N GLN A 79 3.58 12.57 -3.52
CA GLN A 79 4.91 12.78 -2.96
C GLN A 79 5.76 13.75 -3.81
N VAL A 80 5.83 13.53 -5.12
CA VAL A 80 6.59 14.44 -6.03
C VAL A 80 6.00 15.85 -6.00
N SER A 81 4.67 15.97 -5.90
CA SER A 81 4.01 17.27 -5.80
C SER A 81 4.40 18.01 -4.51
N GLU A 82 4.53 17.30 -3.39
CA GLU A 82 5.02 17.88 -2.13
C GLU A 82 6.47 18.36 -2.23
N GLU A 83 7.33 17.59 -2.90
CA GLU A 83 8.73 17.94 -3.16
C GLU A 83 8.85 19.18 -4.04
N ILE A 84 8.08 19.25 -5.13
CA ILE A 84 8.01 20.45 -5.99
C ILE A 84 7.60 21.67 -5.19
N ASN A 85 6.56 21.56 -4.38
CA ASN A 85 6.09 22.67 -3.54
C ASN A 85 7.13 23.10 -2.51
N ARG A 86 7.95 22.17 -1.98
CA ARG A 86 9.08 22.49 -1.11
C ARG A 86 10.16 23.26 -1.88
N ALA A 87 10.58 22.75 -3.04
CA ALA A 87 11.59 23.40 -3.87
C ALA A 87 11.19 24.82 -4.28
N ILE A 88 9.90 25.05 -4.58
CA ILE A 88 9.37 26.39 -4.88
C ILE A 88 9.56 27.33 -3.68
N ARG A 89 9.23 26.89 -2.46
CA ARG A 89 9.42 27.71 -1.26
C ARG A 89 10.89 28.01 -1.00
N ASP A 90 11.76 27.01 -1.20
CA ASP A 90 13.20 27.17 -1.02
C ASP A 90 13.77 28.18 -2.04
N TYR A 91 13.33 28.13 -3.30
CA TYR A 91 13.69 29.11 -4.33
C TYR A 91 13.20 30.52 -3.98
N GLN A 92 11.95 30.66 -3.54
CA GLN A 92 11.39 31.96 -3.13
C GLN A 92 12.13 32.56 -1.93
N ALA A 93 12.68 31.72 -1.05
CA ALA A 93 13.44 32.17 0.12
C ALA A 93 14.82 32.75 -0.21
N LEU A 94 15.33 32.56 -1.43
CA LEU A 94 16.57 33.20 -1.88
C LEU A 94 16.47 34.73 -1.94
N GLY A 95 15.26 35.27 -2.06
CA GLY A 95 15.04 36.69 -2.24
C GLY A 95 15.39 37.18 -3.66
N PRO A 96 15.28 38.49 -3.91
CA PRO A 96 15.71 39.07 -5.18
C PRO A 96 17.23 38.93 -5.34
N GLU A 97 17.70 38.76 -6.57
CA GLU A 97 19.11 38.93 -6.90
C GLU A 97 19.57 40.33 -6.44
N PRO A 98 20.73 40.45 -5.78
CA PRO A 98 21.27 41.76 -5.45
C PRO A 98 21.50 42.53 -6.75
N ASP A 99 21.04 43.78 -6.81
CA ASP A 99 21.20 44.65 -7.97
C ASP A 99 22.64 44.57 -8.52
N GLY A 100 22.78 44.13 -9.77
CA GLY A 100 24.07 43.82 -10.41
C GLY A 100 25.05 44.98 -10.52
#